data_AF-A0A2G8L8Z4-F1
#
_entry.id   AF-A0A2G8L8Z4-F1
#
_cell.length_a   1.000
_cell.length_b   1.000
_cell.length_c   1.000
_cell.angle_alpha   90.00
_cell.angle_beta   90.00
_cell.angle_gamma   90.00
#
_symmetry.space_group_name_H-M   'P 1'
#
loop_
_entity.id
_entity.type
_entity.pdbx_description
1 polymer ?
#
loop_
_entity_poly.entity_id
_entity_poly.type
_entity_poly.pdbx_seq_one_letter_code
_entity_poly.pdbx_strand_id
1 'polypeptide(L)'
;MVVESEEEDTTPIPSDEMAAMKKGKRINWSTEEIETLRRSFSKEYHSNVLPGFAKIRKIIEKHPILKQRNPAAVKSRFQYMLKQKWQK
;
A
#
# COMPACT_ATOMS: atom_id res chain seq x y z
N MET A 1 25.64 65.47 -3.68
CA MET A 1 24.30 64.90 -3.51
C MET A 1 24.39 63.50 -4.12
N VAL A 2 24.62 62.36 -3.42
CA VAL A 2 23.95 61.79 -2.21
C VAL A 2 22.47 62.11 -2.26
N VAL A 3 21.56 61.15 -2.45
CA VAL A 3 21.08 60.25 -1.39
C VAL A 3 20.14 59.17 -2.01
N GLU A 4 20.30 57.92 -1.52
CA GLU A 4 19.39 56.75 -1.35
C GLU A 4 18.69 56.15 -2.60
N SER A 5 18.90 54.89 -3.03
CA SER A 5 18.88 53.56 -2.36
C SER A 5 17.53 53.15 -1.77
N GLU A 6 17.22 51.84 -1.92
CA GLU A 6 16.36 51.00 -1.04
C GLU A 6 14.83 51.04 -1.33
N GLU A 7 14.02 49.96 -1.45
CA GLU A 7 14.17 48.48 -1.29
C GLU A 7 13.04 47.75 -2.06
N GLU A 8 13.37 46.52 -2.52
CA GLU A 8 12.66 45.23 -2.38
C GLU A 8 11.11 45.18 -2.50
N ASP A 9 10.51 44.27 -3.29
CA ASP A 9 10.31 42.88 -2.85
C ASP A 9 9.99 42.02 -4.08
N THR A 10 10.99 41.28 -4.56
CA THR A 10 10.75 40.07 -5.36
C THR A 10 11.28 38.93 -4.50
N THR A 11 10.51 38.58 -3.47
CA THR A 11 10.69 37.33 -2.74
C THR A 11 10.92 36.19 -3.76
N PRO A 12 12.11 35.57 -3.80
CA PRO A 12 12.28 34.35 -4.58
C PRO A 12 11.40 33.30 -3.92
N ILE A 13 10.35 32.89 -4.64
CA ILE A 13 9.47 31.80 -4.24
C ILE A 13 10.38 30.62 -3.87
N PRO A 14 10.35 30.14 -2.61
CA PRO A 14 11.26 29.12 -2.16
C PRO A 14 11.00 27.82 -2.94
N SER A 15 12.08 27.30 -3.54
CA SER A 15 12.20 26.02 -4.25
C SER A 15 11.99 24.79 -3.36
N ASP A 16 11.11 24.86 -2.35
CA ASP A 16 10.88 23.82 -1.36
C ASP A 16 9.48 23.19 -1.46
N GLU A 17 8.91 23.14 -2.67
CA GLU A 17 8.00 22.04 -2.99
C GLU A 17 8.85 20.81 -3.33
N MET A 18 9.69 20.39 -2.38
CA MET A 18 10.28 19.07 -2.38
C MET A 18 9.12 18.09 -2.43
N ALA A 19 8.89 17.54 -3.63
CA ALA A 19 8.12 16.34 -3.84
C ALA A 19 8.73 15.27 -2.92
N ALA A 20 8.20 15.19 -1.69
CA ALA A 20 8.52 14.16 -0.74
C ALA A 20 8.16 12.86 -1.43
N MET A 21 9.17 12.21 -2.01
CA MET A 21 9.13 10.83 -2.41
C MET A 21 8.62 10.09 -1.17
N LYS A 22 7.31 9.82 -1.14
CA LYS A 22 6.65 9.03 -0.11
C LYS A 22 7.31 7.66 -0.17
N LYS A 23 8.38 7.47 0.59
CA LYS A 23 8.94 6.15 0.91
C LYS A 23 7.74 5.32 1.32
N GLY A 24 7.34 4.39 0.44
CA GLY A 24 6.06 3.71 0.55
C GLY A 24 5.94 3.15 1.96
N LYS A 25 4.94 3.60 2.73
CA LYS A 25 4.67 3.07 4.06
C LYS A 25 4.62 1.55 3.93
N ARG A 26 5.56 0.85 4.56
CA ARG A 26 5.56 -0.62 4.57
C ARG A 26 4.23 -1.03 5.19
N ILE A 27 3.40 -1.67 4.38
CA ILE A 27 2.10 -2.13 4.81
C ILE A 27 2.35 -3.33 5.73
N ASN A 28 2.28 -3.11 7.04
CA ASN A 28 2.33 -4.18 8.02
C ASN A 28 1.03 -4.97 7.93
N TRP A 29 1.13 -6.28 7.72
CA TRP A 29 0.02 -7.22 7.75
C TRP A 29 0.04 -7.95 9.08
N SER A 30 -1.07 -7.88 9.81
CA SER A 30 -1.21 -8.59 11.08
C SER A 30 -1.28 -10.09 10.84
N THR A 31 -0.85 -10.88 11.82
CA THR A 31 -0.89 -12.34 11.75
C THR A 31 -2.31 -12.85 11.49
N GLU A 32 -3.31 -12.24 12.13
CA GLU A 32 -4.73 -12.55 11.92
C GLU A 32 -5.21 -12.33 10.49
N GLU A 33 -4.73 -11.26 9.83
CA GLU A 33 -5.08 -10.98 8.44
C GLU A 33 -4.48 -12.03 7.51
N ILE A 34 -3.21 -12.38 7.74
CA ILE A 34 -2.50 -13.39 6.95
C ILE A 34 -3.18 -14.74 7.10
N GLU A 35 -3.52 -15.12 8.33
CA GLU A 35 -4.23 -16.36 8.62
C GLU A 35 -5.62 -16.38 7.99
N THR A 36 -6.35 -15.27 8.08
CA THR A 36 -7.67 -15.12 7.46
C THR A 36 -7.59 -15.25 5.94
N LEU A 37 -6.60 -14.65 5.29
CA LEU A 37 -6.36 -14.81 3.85
C LEU A 37 -6.04 -16.27 3.50
N ARG A 38 -5.16 -16.92 4.26
CA ARG A 38 -4.80 -18.33 4.03
C ARG A 38 -6.00 -19.26 4.20
N ARG A 39 -6.84 -19.03 5.23
CA ARG A 39 -8.06 -19.82 5.47
C ARG A 39 -9.12 -19.55 4.40
N SER A 40 -9.38 -18.29 4.06
CA SER A 40 -10.40 -17.87 3.08
C SER A 40 -10.09 -18.33 1.66
N PHE A 41 -8.82 -18.30 1.29
CA PHE A 41 -8.33 -18.73 -0.02
C PHE A 41 -7.58 -20.05 0.08
N SER A 42 -7.96 -20.94 1.01
CA SER A 42 -7.26 -22.22 1.20
C SER A 42 -7.21 -23.03 -0.09
N LYS A 43 -8.33 -23.14 -0.82
CA LYS A 43 -8.38 -23.84 -2.12
C LYS A 43 -7.38 -23.26 -3.12
N GLU A 44 -7.41 -21.95 -3.31
CA GLU A 44 -6.46 -21.23 -4.18
C GLU A 44 -5.00 -21.36 -3.70
N TYR A 45 -4.76 -21.37 -2.39
CA TYR A 45 -3.45 -21.50 -1.77
C TYR A 45 -2.84 -22.89 -2.01
N HIS A 46 -3.67 -23.93 -2.00
CA HIS A 46 -3.23 -25.30 -2.31
C HIS A 46 -3.03 -25.49 -3.81
N SER A 47 -3.94 -24.97 -4.64
CA SER A 47 -3.85 -25.03 -6.11
C SER A 47 -2.84 -24.07 -6.73
N ASN A 48 -2.22 -23.20 -5.93
CA ASN A 48 -1.27 -22.18 -6.38
C ASN A 48 -1.84 -21.20 -7.42
N VAL A 49 -3.12 -20.85 -7.27
CA VAL A 49 -3.84 -19.95 -8.17
C VAL A 49 -4.10 -18.62 -7.46
N LEU A 50 -4.02 -17.51 -8.19
CA LEU A 50 -4.39 -16.21 -7.64
C LEU A 50 -5.91 -16.04 -7.62
N PRO A 51 -6.51 -15.64 -6.49
CA PRO A 51 -7.94 -15.34 -6.45
C PRO A 51 -8.25 -14.11 -7.32
N GLY A 52 -9.37 -14.18 -8.02
CA GLY A 52 -9.90 -13.04 -8.78
C GLY A 52 -10.36 -11.90 -7.86
N PHE A 53 -10.37 -10.68 -8.38
CA PHE A 53 -10.77 -9.48 -7.62
C PHE A 53 -12.20 -9.56 -7.07
N ALA A 54 -13.12 -10.22 -7.78
CA ALA A 54 -14.48 -10.45 -7.31
C ALA A 54 -14.51 -11.28 -6.01
N LYS A 55 -13.70 -12.34 -5.94
CA LYS A 55 -13.59 -13.19 -4.74
C LYS A 55 -12.93 -12.43 -3.59
N ILE A 56 -11.92 -11.61 -3.89
CA ILE A 56 -11.25 -10.75 -2.90
C ILE A 56 -12.22 -9.76 -2.27
N ARG A 57 -13.04 -9.07 -3.08
CA ARG A 57 -14.06 -8.14 -2.57
C ARG A 57 -15.06 -8.84 -1.65
N LYS A 58 -15.57 -10.02 -2.04
CA LYS A 58 -16.47 -10.83 -1.20
C LYS A 58 -15.84 -11.20 0.15
N ILE A 59 -14.55 -11.52 0.18
CA ILE A 59 -13.83 -11.84 1.43
C ILE A 59 -13.61 -10.59 2.28
N ILE A 60 -13.32 -9.43 1.67
CA ILE A 60 -13.20 -8.15 2.38
C ILE A 60 -14.54 -7.75 3.02
N GLU A 61 -15.65 -7.95 2.33
CA GLU A 61 -17.00 -7.72 2.86
C GLU A 61 -17.32 -8.67 4.02
N LYS A 62 -16.90 -9.93 3.92
CA LYS A 62 -17.14 -10.96 4.94
C LYS A 62 -16.27 -10.80 6.20
N HIS A 63 -15.06 -10.26 6.06
CA HIS A 63 -14.08 -10.16 7.15
C HIS A 63 -13.76 -8.69 7.45
N PRO A 64 -14.29 -8.12 8.55
CA PRO A 64 -14.12 -6.70 8.85
C PRO A 64 -12.65 -6.29 9.05
N ILE A 65 -11.78 -7.22 9.48
CA ILE A 65 -10.34 -6.99 9.60
C ILE A 65 -9.66 -6.63 8.28
N LEU A 66 -10.23 -7.07 7.14
CA LEU A 66 -9.71 -6.77 5.80
C LEU A 66 -10.40 -5.55 5.18
N LYS A 67 -11.41 -4.96 5.83
CA LYS A 67 -12.20 -3.83 5.29
C LYS A 67 -11.34 -2.58 5.03
N GLN A 68 -10.28 -2.40 5.80
CA GLN A 68 -9.33 -1.30 5.61
C GLN A 68 -8.32 -1.57 4.49
N ARG A 69 -8.30 -2.77 3.90
CA ARG A 69 -7.33 -3.16 2.89
C ARG A 69 -7.88 -2.96 1.49
N ASN A 70 -7.02 -2.40 0.63
CA ASN A 70 -7.31 -2.34 -0.80
C ASN A 70 -7.30 -3.77 -1.39
N PRO A 71 -8.30 -4.16 -2.21
CA PRO A 71 -8.31 -5.43 -2.92
C PRO A 71 -7.02 -5.74 -3.68
N ALA A 72 -6.37 -4.73 -4.26
CA ALA A 72 -5.08 -4.88 -4.93
C ALA A 72 -3.96 -5.28 -3.96
N ALA A 73 -3.93 -4.66 -2.76
CA ALA A 73 -2.96 -5.00 -1.73
C ALA A 73 -3.15 -6.44 -1.22
N VAL A 74 -4.40 -6.87 -1.04
CA VAL A 74 -4.74 -8.25 -0.68
C VAL A 74 -4.22 -9.24 -1.73
N LYS A 75 -4.45 -8.95 -3.02
CA LYS A 75 -3.97 -9.79 -4.12
C LYS A 75 -2.45 -9.91 -4.12
N SER A 76 -1.74 -8.78 -4.03
CA SER A 76 -0.28 -8.74 -3.98
C SER A 76 0.27 -9.48 -2.76
N ARG A 77 -0.37 -9.34 -1.59
CA ARG A 77 0.01 -10.07 -0.38
C ARG A 77 -0.16 -11.57 -0.55
N PHE A 78 -1.29 -12.01 -1.12
CA PHE A 78 -1.54 -13.41 -1.37
C PHE A 78 -0.54 -14.00 -2.37
N GLN A 79 -0.21 -13.26 -3.43
CA GLN A 79 0.84 -13.65 -4.38
C GLN A 79 2.21 -13.82 -3.70
N TYR A 80 2.57 -12.92 -2.78
CA TYR A 80 3.78 -13.04 -1.98
C TYR A 80 3.76 -14.31 -1.13
N MET A 81 2.63 -14.63 -0.48
CA MET A 81 2.49 -15.86 0.31
C MET A 81 2.66 -17.13 -0.56
N LEU A 82 2.11 -17.12 -1.77
CA LEU A 82 2.32 -18.22 -2.73
C LEU A 82 3.79 -18.37 -3.09
N LYS A 83 4.51 -17.28 -3.35
CA LYS A 83 5.96 -17.32 -3.65
C LYS A 83 6.77 -17.87 -2.47
N GLN A 84 6.46 -17.45 -1.24
CA GLN A 84 7.17 -17.89 -0.03
C GLN A 84 6.99 -19.39 0.25
N LYS A 85 5.82 -19.96 -0.07
CA LYS A 85 5.55 -21.40 0.07
C LYS A 85 6.54 -22.28 -0.71
N TRP A 86 7.08 -21.79 -1.82
CA TRP A 86 7.97 -22.54 -2.72
C TRP A 86 9.46 -22.29 -2.48
N GLN A 87 9.83 -21.33 -1.63
CA GLN A 87 11.23 -21.08 -1.26
C GLN A 87 11.67 -21.86 -0.01
N LYS A 88 10.78 -22.69 0.54
CA LYS A 88 11.01 -23.54 1.72
C LYS A 88 11.05 -25.00 1.28
#